data_AF-A0A7W0F7G6-F1
#
_entry.id   AF-A0A7W0F7G6-F1
#
_cell.length_a   1.000
_cell.length_b   1.000
_cell.length_c   1.000
_cell.angle_alpha   90.00
_cell.angle_beta   90.00
_cell.angle_gamma   90.00
#
_symmetry.space_group_name_H-M   'P 1'
#
loop_
_entity.id
_entity.type
_entity.pdbx_description
1 polymer ?
#
loop_
_entity_poly.entity_id
_entity_poly.type
_entity_poly.pdbx_seq_one_letter_code
_entity_poly.pdbx_strand_id
1 'polypeptide(L)'
;MNRRLTEKTDRLLSKERGAVFKEPGGRINVCLIYPNTYRVGMSNLGFQGIYTLLNDRSDTLCERAFLPDEDDIDEYVRTDTKPFALESKRPLNNFDILAFSVSFENDYLNILKILELANIPLRASDRNQTHPLIIIGGVCAFFNPEPLADFFDVCFVGEAEEMLNEFIDTYKKSETRKELYGKTAAIEGVYVPKFYSVRYNNGIHSREALHGA
;
A
#
# COMPACT_ATOMS: atom_id res chain seq x y z
N MET A 1 -6.93 -4.61 21.17
CA MET A 1 -6.62 -3.31 20.55
C MET A 1 -6.29 -2.32 21.66
N ASN A 2 -5.22 -1.54 21.51
CA ASN A 2 -4.77 -0.61 22.56
C ASN A 2 -5.71 0.59 22.67
N ARG A 3 -6.23 0.84 23.88
CA ARG A 3 -7.21 1.90 24.13
C ARG A 3 -6.65 3.32 23.91
N ARG A 4 -5.42 3.59 24.33
CA ARG A 4 -4.77 4.90 24.16
C ARG A 4 -4.62 5.24 22.68
N LEU A 5 -4.12 4.30 21.88
CA LEU A 5 -3.94 4.48 20.44
C LEU A 5 -5.29 4.70 19.73
N THR A 6 -6.29 3.90 20.09
CA THR A 6 -7.65 4.01 19.53
C THR A 6 -8.29 5.37 19.84
N GLU A 7 -8.26 5.81 21.09
CA GLU A 7 -8.83 7.11 21.52
C GLU A 7 -8.12 8.29 20.85
N LYS A 8 -6.80 8.21 20.61
CA LYS A 8 -6.06 9.22 19.86
C LYS A 8 -6.55 9.30 18.41
N THR A 9 -6.71 8.16 17.74
CA THR A 9 -7.24 8.09 16.37
C THR A 9 -8.68 8.61 16.28
N ASP A 10 -9.55 8.28 17.23
CA ASP A 10 -10.94 8.79 17.26
C ASP A 10 -10.99 10.31 17.47
N ARG A 11 -10.11 10.86 18.30
CA ARG A 11 -9.98 12.33 18.47
C ARG A 11 -9.48 13.03 17.21
N LEU A 12 -8.64 12.38 16.42
CA LEU A 12 -8.16 12.90 15.14
C LEU A 12 -9.29 12.92 14.12
N LEU A 13 -9.96 11.77 13.92
CA LEU A 13 -11.07 11.63 12.97
C LEU A 13 -12.28 12.51 13.31
N SER A 14 -12.59 12.73 14.59
CA SER A 14 -13.73 13.59 14.99
C SER A 14 -13.57 15.05 14.58
N LYS A 15 -12.36 15.48 14.19
CA LYS A 15 -12.06 16.82 13.67
C LYS A 15 -12.03 16.87 12.14
N GLU A 16 -12.08 15.73 11.48
CA GLU A 16 -12.00 15.62 10.02
C GLU A 16 -13.38 15.68 9.37
N ARG A 17 -13.43 16.07 8.10
CA ARG A 17 -14.58 15.93 7.21
C ARG A 17 -14.14 15.22 5.94
N GLY A 18 -14.99 14.37 5.38
CA GLY A 18 -14.70 13.64 4.14
C GLY A 18 -14.25 12.20 4.32
N ALA A 19 -14.08 11.72 5.55
CA ALA A 19 -13.89 10.30 5.82
C ALA A 19 -15.11 9.50 5.34
N VAL A 20 -14.84 8.49 4.50
CA VAL A 20 -15.83 7.58 3.94
C VAL A 20 -15.86 6.30 4.79
N PHE A 21 -17.06 5.94 5.25
CA PHE A 21 -17.29 4.69 5.98
C PHE A 21 -18.14 3.76 5.13
N LYS A 22 -17.59 2.57 4.84
CA LYS A 22 -18.27 1.50 4.11
C LYS A 22 -18.20 0.22 4.93
N GLU A 23 -19.21 -0.63 4.76
CA GLU A 23 -19.14 -1.99 5.28
C GLU A 23 -18.22 -2.85 4.40
N PRO A 24 -17.33 -3.68 4.97
CA PRO A 24 -16.42 -4.53 4.17
C PRO A 24 -17.11 -5.56 3.27
N GLY A 25 -18.35 -5.95 3.58
CA GLY A 25 -19.02 -7.12 3.02
C GLY A 25 -18.94 -7.24 1.48
N GLY A 26 -18.18 -8.25 1.01
CA GLY A 26 -18.03 -8.60 -0.40
C GLY A 26 -17.19 -7.63 -1.24
N ARG A 27 -16.55 -6.62 -0.61
CA ARG A 27 -15.72 -5.62 -1.28
C ARG A 27 -14.25 -6.00 -1.18
N ILE A 28 -13.46 -5.47 -2.12
CA ILE A 28 -12.00 -5.47 -2.02
C ILE A 28 -11.61 -4.39 -1.01
N ASN A 29 -10.98 -4.82 0.08
CA ASN A 29 -10.57 -3.94 1.18
C ASN A 29 -9.15 -3.45 0.92
N VAL A 30 -9.05 -2.17 0.58
CA VAL A 30 -7.79 -1.48 0.35
C VAL A 30 -7.47 -0.59 1.54
N CYS A 31 -6.26 -0.67 2.08
CA CYS A 31 -5.74 0.36 2.96
C CYS A 31 -4.73 1.21 2.18
N LEU A 32 -5.07 2.48 1.95
CA LEU A 32 -4.20 3.46 1.33
C LEU A 32 -3.29 4.07 2.40
N ILE A 33 -2.00 3.84 2.28
CA ILE A 33 -1.00 4.17 3.28
C ILE A 33 -0.15 5.33 2.77
N TYR A 34 -0.07 6.39 3.55
CA TYR A 34 0.95 7.41 3.37
C TYR A 34 2.08 7.14 4.38
N PRO A 35 3.31 6.78 3.94
CA PRO A 35 4.40 6.38 4.84
C PRO A 35 5.08 7.58 5.53
N ASN A 36 4.28 8.50 6.05
CA ASN A 36 4.70 9.66 6.83
C ASN A 36 3.55 10.01 7.80
N THR A 37 3.72 11.09 8.56
CA THR A 37 2.71 11.60 9.48
C THR A 37 1.38 11.88 8.77
N TYR A 38 0.28 11.78 9.53
CA TYR A 38 -1.07 12.13 9.07
C TYR A 38 -1.12 13.50 8.39
N ARG A 39 -0.50 14.52 8.98
CA ARG A 39 -0.56 15.89 8.46
C ARG A 39 0.08 16.01 7.08
N VAL A 40 1.20 15.34 6.84
CA VAL A 40 1.88 15.36 5.54
C VAL A 40 1.03 14.66 4.49
N GLY A 41 0.53 13.46 4.78
CA GLY A 41 -0.29 12.72 3.81
C GLY A 41 -1.64 13.38 3.52
N MET A 42 -2.28 14.01 4.51
CA MET A 42 -3.51 14.78 4.29
C MET A 42 -3.28 16.09 3.52
N SER A 43 -2.03 16.54 3.40
CA SER A 43 -1.66 17.69 2.55
C SER A 43 -1.33 17.26 1.11
N ASN A 44 -1.42 15.97 0.79
CA ASN A 44 -1.13 15.43 -0.54
C ASN A 44 -2.43 15.21 -1.34
N LEU A 45 -2.63 15.98 -2.41
CA LEU A 45 -3.84 15.90 -3.22
C LEU A 45 -3.95 14.56 -3.98
N GLY A 46 -2.86 14.00 -4.47
CA GLY A 46 -2.86 12.69 -5.13
C GLY A 46 -3.30 11.57 -4.19
N PHE A 47 -2.86 11.60 -2.94
CA PHE A 47 -3.33 10.66 -1.90
C PHE A 47 -4.84 10.78 -1.66
N GLN A 48 -5.37 12.02 -1.57
CA GLN A 48 -6.81 12.24 -1.47
C GLN A 48 -7.57 11.77 -2.73
N GLY A 49 -7.02 12.04 -3.92
CA GLY A 49 -7.60 11.64 -5.20
C GLY A 49 -7.76 10.12 -5.30
N ILE A 50 -6.71 9.37 -4.98
CA ILE A 50 -6.77 7.89 -4.97
C ILE A 50 -7.73 7.37 -3.90
N TYR A 51 -7.77 7.99 -2.71
CA TYR A 51 -8.74 7.64 -1.67
C TYR A 51 -10.19 7.83 -2.15
N THR A 52 -10.48 8.94 -2.82
CA THR A 52 -11.80 9.21 -3.43
C THR A 52 -12.09 8.23 -4.57
N LEU A 53 -11.18 8.04 -5.50
CA LEU A 53 -11.34 7.14 -6.65
C LEU A 53 -11.69 5.72 -6.22
N LEU A 54 -10.98 5.18 -5.23
CA LEU A 54 -11.28 3.87 -4.67
C LEU A 54 -12.58 3.86 -3.87
N ASN A 55 -13.01 4.97 -3.28
CA ASN A 55 -14.28 5.03 -2.56
C ASN A 55 -15.49 5.40 -3.44
N ASP A 56 -15.31 5.85 -4.66
CA ASP A 56 -16.41 6.06 -5.62
C ASP A 56 -16.87 4.74 -6.24
N ARG A 57 -15.99 3.74 -6.28
CA ARG A 57 -16.33 2.38 -6.68
C ARG A 57 -17.23 1.68 -5.66
N SER A 58 -18.25 0.96 -6.14
CA SER A 58 -19.21 0.24 -5.28
C SER A 58 -18.64 -1.04 -4.67
N ASP A 59 -17.63 -1.64 -5.32
CA ASP A 59 -17.04 -2.94 -5.02
C ASP A 59 -15.72 -2.88 -4.24
N THR A 60 -15.34 -1.70 -3.81
CA THR A 60 -14.14 -1.44 -3.00
C THR A 60 -14.51 -0.68 -1.73
N LEU A 61 -13.74 -0.96 -0.69
CA LEU A 61 -13.64 -0.17 0.52
C LEU A 61 -12.20 0.35 0.57
N CYS A 62 -12.02 1.66 0.72
CA CYS A 62 -10.71 2.23 0.94
C CYS A 62 -10.67 2.97 2.27
N GLU A 63 -9.75 2.55 3.14
CA GLU A 63 -9.44 3.17 4.42
C GLU A 63 -8.00 3.68 4.41
N ARG A 64 -7.65 4.57 5.33
CA ARG A 64 -6.34 5.24 5.34
C ARG A 64 -5.49 4.78 6.50
N ALA A 65 -4.19 4.70 6.29
CA ALA A 65 -3.23 4.58 7.37
C ALA A 65 -2.00 5.44 7.14
N PHE A 66 -1.27 5.69 8.22
CA PHE A 66 -0.11 6.57 8.25
C PHE A 66 0.99 5.89 9.07
N LEU A 67 2.21 6.40 8.92
CA LEU A 67 3.27 6.02 9.86
C LEU A 67 2.83 6.41 11.28
N PRO A 68 2.90 5.52 12.28
CA PRO A 68 2.60 5.91 13.65
C PRO A 68 3.55 7.02 14.12
N ASP A 69 3.02 7.99 14.86
CA ASP A 69 3.81 9.08 15.45
C ASP A 69 4.94 8.50 16.31
N GLU A 70 6.11 9.15 16.32
CA GLU A 70 7.29 8.68 17.05
C GLU A 70 6.99 8.40 18.54
N ASP A 71 6.21 9.27 19.19
CA ASP A 71 5.78 9.16 20.58
C ASP A 71 4.87 7.94 20.88
N ASP A 72 4.32 7.31 19.85
CA ASP A 72 3.45 6.14 19.96
C ASP A 72 4.14 4.83 19.58
N ILE A 73 5.29 4.88 18.89
CA ILE A 73 6.00 3.67 18.41
C ILE A 73 6.30 2.69 19.56
N ASP A 74 6.80 3.20 20.68
CA ASP A 74 7.07 2.39 21.86
C ASP A 74 5.81 1.71 22.39
N GLU A 75 4.64 2.34 22.28
CA GLU A 75 3.37 1.76 22.71
C GLU A 75 2.89 0.66 21.75
N TYR A 76 3.07 0.83 20.44
CA TYR A 76 2.80 -0.22 19.45
C TYR A 76 3.65 -1.46 19.74
N VAL A 77 4.96 -1.28 19.93
CA VAL A 77 5.92 -2.37 20.22
C VAL A 77 5.61 -3.02 21.58
N ARG A 78 5.50 -2.23 22.64
CA ARG A 78 5.27 -2.72 24.01
C ARG A 78 3.99 -3.54 24.15
N THR A 79 2.96 -3.19 23.37
CA THR A 79 1.65 -3.86 23.44
C THR A 79 1.39 -4.86 22.33
N ASP A 80 2.38 -5.10 21.46
CA ASP A 80 2.24 -5.91 20.23
C ASP A 80 0.97 -5.52 19.43
N THR A 81 0.66 -4.22 19.45
CA THR A 81 -0.45 -3.70 18.66
C THR A 81 0.06 -3.51 17.25
N LYS A 82 -0.64 -4.09 16.28
CA LYS A 82 -0.35 -3.84 14.87
C LYS A 82 -0.87 -2.45 14.48
N PRO A 83 -0.17 -1.71 13.60
CA PRO A 83 -0.74 -0.55 12.93
C PRO A 83 -2.10 -0.89 12.32
N PHE A 84 -2.99 0.09 12.31
CA PHE A 84 -4.37 -0.08 11.88
C PHE A 84 -4.86 1.12 11.07
N ALA A 85 -5.90 0.89 10.28
CA ALA A 85 -6.53 1.93 9.49
C ALA A 85 -7.31 2.93 10.37
N LEU A 86 -7.34 4.20 9.98
CA LEU A 86 -7.98 5.26 10.75
C LEU A 86 -9.46 4.99 10.95
N GLU A 87 -10.19 4.66 9.89
CA GLU A 87 -11.66 4.59 9.88
C GLU A 87 -12.16 3.46 10.78
N SER A 88 -11.80 2.21 10.47
CA SER A 88 -12.31 1.03 11.17
C SER A 88 -11.43 0.56 12.32
N LYS A 89 -10.19 1.05 12.43
CA LYS A 89 -9.16 0.51 13.35
C LYS A 89 -8.86 -0.97 13.10
N ARG A 90 -9.15 -1.46 11.90
CA ARG A 90 -8.75 -2.79 11.45
C ARG A 90 -7.23 -2.84 11.27
N PRO A 91 -6.54 -3.87 11.80
CA PRO A 91 -5.11 -4.07 11.58
C PRO A 91 -4.75 -4.13 10.08
N LEU A 92 -3.60 -3.58 9.70
CA LEU A 92 -3.17 -3.52 8.29
C LEU A 92 -3.05 -4.91 7.66
N ASN A 93 -2.61 -5.90 8.41
CA ASN A 93 -2.45 -7.27 7.92
C ASN A 93 -3.79 -8.01 7.64
N ASN A 94 -4.94 -7.36 7.87
CA ASN A 94 -6.28 -7.89 7.60
C ASN A 94 -6.96 -7.24 6.39
N PHE A 95 -6.22 -6.49 5.57
CA PHE A 95 -6.71 -5.95 4.29
C PHE A 95 -6.32 -6.87 3.13
N ASP A 96 -7.02 -6.73 2.01
CA ASP A 96 -6.72 -7.45 0.78
C ASP A 96 -5.50 -6.82 0.07
N ILE A 97 -5.42 -5.49 0.12
CA ILE A 97 -4.38 -4.69 -0.53
C ILE A 97 -3.90 -3.58 0.42
N LEU A 98 -2.58 -3.45 0.57
CA LEU A 98 -1.94 -2.27 1.15
C LEU A 98 -1.30 -1.44 0.04
N ALA A 99 -1.84 -0.24 -0.19
CA ALA A 99 -1.41 0.66 -1.26
C ALA A 99 -0.58 1.81 -0.71
N PHE A 100 0.73 1.79 -0.92
CA PHE A 100 1.63 2.84 -0.47
C PHE A 100 1.71 3.97 -1.49
N SER A 101 1.35 5.19 -1.07
CA SER A 101 1.47 6.41 -1.86
C SER A 101 2.71 7.18 -1.42
N VAL A 102 3.77 7.15 -2.21
CA VAL A 102 5.11 7.60 -1.79
C VAL A 102 5.53 8.84 -2.58
N SER A 103 5.74 9.94 -1.87
CA SER A 103 6.10 11.24 -2.48
C SER A 103 7.58 11.57 -2.37
N PHE A 104 8.29 11.02 -1.38
CA PHE A 104 9.68 11.35 -1.11
C PHE A 104 10.50 10.08 -0.85
N GLU A 105 11.73 10.04 -1.34
CA GLU A 105 12.63 8.88 -1.16
C GLU A 105 12.96 8.60 0.31
N ASN A 106 12.98 9.65 1.15
CA ASN A 106 13.20 9.52 2.58
C ASN A 106 12.12 8.66 3.27
N ASP A 107 10.94 8.50 2.67
CA ASP A 107 9.85 7.69 3.23
C ASP A 107 10.04 6.19 2.99
N TYR A 108 11.08 5.76 2.26
CA TYR A 108 11.33 4.34 1.97
C TYR A 108 11.53 3.51 3.24
N LEU A 109 12.27 4.04 4.21
CA LEU A 109 12.48 3.36 5.49
C LEU A 109 11.18 3.30 6.32
N ASN A 110 10.29 4.27 6.17
CA ASN A 110 9.01 4.30 6.87
C ASN A 110 8.08 3.18 6.38
N ILE A 111 8.14 2.84 5.09
CA ILE A 111 7.42 1.69 4.53
C ILE A 111 7.85 0.42 5.25
N LEU A 112 9.17 0.17 5.33
CA LEU A 112 9.71 -1.02 5.98
C LEU A 112 9.31 -1.08 7.46
N LYS A 113 9.38 0.06 8.16
CA LYS A 113 8.94 0.18 9.56
C LYS A 113 7.46 -0.14 9.73
N ILE A 114 6.58 0.32 8.83
CA ILE A 114 5.14 0.01 8.87
C ILE A 114 4.91 -1.50 8.66
N LEU A 115 5.58 -2.12 7.69
CA LEU A 115 5.45 -3.55 7.42
C LEU A 115 5.95 -4.41 8.59
N GLU A 116 7.09 -4.03 9.19
CA GLU A 116 7.65 -4.69 10.37
C GLU A 116 6.67 -4.63 11.55
N LEU A 117 6.17 -3.44 11.89
CA LEU A 117 5.18 -3.26 12.96
C LEU A 117 3.86 -4.00 12.69
N ALA A 118 3.49 -4.18 11.42
CA ALA A 118 2.29 -4.92 11.02
C ALA A 118 2.49 -6.44 11.02
N ASN A 119 3.70 -6.94 11.31
CA ASN A 119 4.09 -8.34 11.18
C ASN A 119 3.84 -8.88 9.75
N ILE A 120 4.22 -8.09 8.75
CA ILE A 120 4.18 -8.47 7.33
C ILE A 120 5.62 -8.68 6.84
N PRO A 121 5.95 -9.81 6.18
CA PRO A 121 7.27 -10.01 5.61
C PRO A 121 7.67 -8.88 4.67
N LEU A 122 8.89 -8.36 4.87
CA LEU A 122 9.38 -7.20 4.14
C LEU A 122 9.50 -7.50 2.64
N ARG A 123 10.17 -8.61 2.29
CA ARG A 123 10.37 -8.99 0.90
C ARG A 123 9.11 -9.63 0.31
N ALA A 124 8.81 -9.28 -0.93
CA ALA A 124 7.71 -9.87 -1.68
C ALA A 124 7.85 -11.39 -1.85
N SER A 125 9.10 -11.89 -1.92
CA SER A 125 9.42 -13.32 -2.01
C SER A 125 8.95 -14.13 -0.80
N ASP A 126 8.85 -13.49 0.36
CA ASP A 126 8.57 -14.14 1.65
C ASP A 126 7.08 -14.09 1.99
N ARG A 127 6.27 -13.39 1.17
CA ARG A 127 4.81 -13.29 1.31
C ARG A 127 4.11 -14.44 0.58
N ASN A 128 2.98 -14.86 1.15
CA ASN A 128 2.10 -15.89 0.59
C ASN A 128 0.66 -15.37 0.46
N GLN A 129 -0.29 -16.24 0.10
CA GLN A 129 -1.69 -15.89 -0.13
C GLN A 129 -2.43 -15.32 1.10
N THR A 130 -1.95 -15.55 2.32
CA THR A 130 -2.60 -15.03 3.55
C THR A 130 -2.16 -13.61 3.90
N HIS A 131 -1.13 -13.09 3.23
CA HIS A 131 -0.69 -11.71 3.40
C HIS A 131 -1.47 -10.79 2.48
N PRO A 132 -1.58 -9.48 2.78
CA PRO A 132 -2.07 -8.51 1.80
C PRO A 132 -1.17 -8.47 0.56
N LEU A 133 -1.73 -8.03 -0.55
CA LEU A 133 -0.95 -7.59 -1.70
C LEU A 133 -0.36 -6.20 -1.38
N ILE A 134 0.94 -6.03 -1.55
CA ILE A 134 1.60 -4.75 -1.25
C ILE A 134 1.91 -4.04 -2.57
N ILE A 135 1.27 -2.89 -2.77
CA ILE A 135 1.46 -2.10 -4.00
C ILE A 135 2.03 -0.71 -3.67
N ILE A 136 2.75 -0.12 -4.62
CA ILE A 136 3.32 1.23 -4.49
C ILE A 136 2.93 2.11 -5.68
N GLY A 137 2.66 3.38 -5.40
CA GLY A 137 2.53 4.44 -6.38
C GLY A 137 3.09 5.75 -5.86
N GLY A 138 2.84 6.84 -6.58
CA GLY A 138 3.36 8.17 -6.28
C GLY A 138 4.68 8.47 -7.00
N VAL A 139 5.19 9.69 -6.81
CA VAL A 139 6.31 10.26 -7.57
C VAL A 139 7.56 9.38 -7.52
N CYS A 140 7.83 8.73 -6.39
CA CYS A 140 8.97 7.84 -6.24
C CYS A 140 8.88 6.58 -7.13
N ALA A 141 7.72 5.91 -7.13
CA ALA A 141 7.49 4.74 -7.98
C ALA A 141 7.45 5.12 -9.47
N PHE A 142 6.92 6.31 -9.78
CA PHE A 142 6.94 6.87 -11.13
C PHE A 142 8.36 7.13 -11.64
N PHE A 143 9.23 7.71 -10.81
CA PHE A 143 10.59 8.07 -11.21
C PHE A 143 11.51 6.84 -11.32
N ASN A 144 11.55 6.00 -10.30
CA ASN A 144 12.32 4.77 -10.30
C ASN A 144 11.81 3.80 -9.22
N PRO A 145 11.06 2.74 -9.58
CA PRO A 145 10.58 1.77 -8.62
C PRO A 145 11.66 0.79 -8.14
N GLU A 146 12.82 0.72 -8.82
CA GLU A 146 13.81 -0.34 -8.61
C GLU A 146 14.44 -0.38 -7.21
N PRO A 147 14.76 0.75 -6.54
CA PRO A 147 15.32 0.72 -5.20
C PRO A 147 14.45 0.00 -4.15
N LEU A 148 13.15 -0.10 -4.42
CA LEU A 148 12.18 -0.76 -3.54
C LEU A 148 11.55 -2.01 -4.14
N ALA A 149 11.90 -2.40 -5.36
CA ALA A 149 11.20 -3.43 -6.12
C ALA A 149 11.09 -4.77 -5.36
N ASP A 150 12.11 -5.17 -4.62
CA ASP A 150 12.11 -6.41 -3.81
C ASP A 150 11.06 -6.45 -2.69
N PHE A 151 10.51 -5.30 -2.30
CA PHE A 151 9.55 -5.18 -1.19
C PHE A 151 8.09 -5.11 -1.67
N PHE A 152 7.85 -4.90 -2.98
CA PHE A 152 6.52 -4.68 -3.54
C PHE A 152 6.07 -5.81 -4.47
N ASP A 153 4.77 -6.09 -4.46
CA ASP A 153 4.15 -7.04 -5.38
C ASP A 153 3.89 -6.40 -6.76
N VAL A 154 3.43 -5.15 -6.75
CA VAL A 154 3.06 -4.38 -7.95
C VAL A 154 3.43 -2.90 -7.74
N CYS A 155 4.02 -2.28 -8.75
CA CYS A 155 4.41 -0.87 -8.75
C CYS A 155 3.67 -0.12 -9.86
N PHE A 156 3.06 1.01 -9.53
CA PHE A 156 2.40 1.91 -10.45
C PHE A 156 3.43 2.96 -10.91
N VAL A 157 3.94 2.78 -12.13
CA VAL A 157 4.94 3.62 -12.80
C VAL A 157 4.22 4.50 -13.83
N GLY A 158 3.29 5.32 -13.34
CA GLY A 158 2.46 6.18 -14.17
C GLY A 158 1.50 7.01 -13.32
N GLU A 159 0.58 7.70 -13.99
CA GLU A 159 -0.57 8.31 -13.31
C GLU A 159 -1.51 7.20 -12.84
N ALA A 160 -1.48 6.91 -11.55
CA ALA A 160 -2.22 5.78 -10.98
C ALA A 160 -3.74 5.86 -11.26
N GLU A 161 -4.30 7.07 -11.39
CA GLU A 161 -5.72 7.28 -11.66
C GLU A 161 -6.21 6.60 -12.96
N GLU A 162 -5.35 6.52 -13.98
CA GLU A 162 -5.70 5.93 -15.28
C GLU A 162 -5.78 4.40 -15.23
N MET A 163 -4.95 3.76 -14.41
CA MET A 163 -4.77 2.30 -14.39
C MET A 163 -5.35 1.62 -13.15
N LEU A 164 -5.67 2.37 -12.09
CA LEU A 164 -6.16 1.78 -10.83
C LEU A 164 -7.50 1.05 -11.01
N ASN A 165 -8.41 1.59 -11.81
CA ASN A 165 -9.69 0.92 -12.07
C ASN A 165 -9.51 -0.42 -12.79
N GLU A 166 -8.68 -0.44 -13.83
CA GLU A 166 -8.35 -1.66 -14.56
C GLU A 166 -7.63 -2.68 -13.66
N PHE A 167 -6.72 -2.21 -12.81
CA PHE A 167 -6.05 -3.05 -11.83
C PHE A 167 -7.03 -3.68 -10.84
N ILE A 168 -7.97 -2.92 -10.27
CA ILE A 168 -8.97 -3.45 -9.34
C ILE A 168 -9.89 -4.46 -10.03
N ASP A 169 -10.29 -4.20 -11.28
CA ASP A 169 -11.08 -5.15 -12.07
C ASP A 169 -10.29 -6.43 -12.35
N THR A 170 -8.99 -6.31 -12.60
CA THR A 170 -8.06 -7.43 -12.80
C THR A 170 -7.87 -8.23 -11.52
N TYR A 171 -7.71 -7.55 -10.37
CA TYR A 171 -7.65 -8.16 -9.04
C TYR A 171 -8.89 -9.01 -8.77
N LYS A 172 -10.07 -8.44 -8.99
CA LYS A 172 -11.36 -9.12 -8.78
C LYS A 172 -11.55 -10.38 -9.64
N LYS A 173 -11.03 -10.36 -10.87
CA LYS A 173 -11.15 -11.46 -11.85
C LYS A 173 -10.03 -12.50 -11.73
N SER A 174 -9.08 -12.33 -10.82
CA SER A 174 -7.94 -13.23 -10.66
C SER A 174 -8.18 -14.15 -9.47
N GLU A 175 -8.07 -15.46 -9.67
CA GLU A 175 -8.26 -16.45 -8.61
C GLU A 175 -6.98 -16.70 -7.82
N THR A 176 -5.83 -16.41 -8.43
CA THR A 176 -4.51 -16.62 -7.83
C THR A 176 -3.61 -15.40 -7.99
N ARG A 177 -2.66 -15.20 -7.05
CA ARG A 177 -1.62 -14.17 -7.18
C ARG A 177 -0.80 -14.32 -8.47
N LYS A 178 -0.53 -15.56 -8.90
CA LYS A 178 0.23 -15.80 -10.14
C LYS A 178 -0.53 -15.27 -11.36
N GLU A 179 -1.82 -15.55 -11.44
CA GLU A 179 -2.69 -15.04 -12.48
C GLU A 179 -2.81 -13.52 -12.42
N LEU A 180 -2.99 -12.96 -11.22
CA LEU A 180 -3.02 -11.53 -10.98
C LEU A 180 -1.77 -10.85 -11.52
N TYR A 181 -0.57 -11.34 -11.15
CA TYR A 181 0.69 -10.77 -11.62
C TYR A 181 0.78 -10.77 -13.15
N GLY A 182 0.46 -11.89 -13.79
CA GLY A 182 0.51 -12.01 -15.26
C GLY A 182 -0.45 -11.04 -15.96
N LYS A 183 -1.71 -10.95 -15.50
CA LYS A 183 -2.70 -10.03 -16.06
C LYS A 183 -2.34 -8.57 -15.80
N THR A 184 -1.83 -8.27 -14.61
CA THR A 184 -1.45 -6.92 -14.19
C THR A 184 -0.25 -6.39 -14.96
N ALA A 185 0.70 -7.26 -15.33
CA ALA A 185 1.87 -6.87 -16.13
C ALA A 185 1.51 -6.42 -17.57
N ALA A 186 0.30 -6.72 -18.05
CA ALA A 186 -0.18 -6.24 -19.34
C ALA A 186 -0.81 -4.83 -19.27
N ILE A 187 -1.04 -4.29 -18.06
CA ILE A 187 -1.58 -2.95 -17.87
C ILE A 187 -0.46 -1.93 -18.09
N GLU A 188 -0.69 -0.97 -19.00
CA GLU A 188 0.27 0.08 -19.27
C GLU A 188 0.58 0.89 -18.00
N GLY A 189 1.87 1.17 -17.78
CA GLY A 189 2.34 1.87 -16.58
C GLY A 189 2.36 1.03 -15.30
N VAL A 190 2.08 -0.28 -15.37
CA VAL A 190 2.25 -1.18 -14.22
C VAL A 190 3.50 -2.03 -14.35
N TYR A 191 4.31 -2.06 -13.29
CA TYR A 191 5.53 -2.84 -13.17
C TYR A 191 5.34 -3.93 -12.12
N VAL A 192 5.64 -5.19 -12.48
CA VAL A 192 5.64 -6.33 -11.55
C VAL A 192 7.08 -6.80 -11.35
N PRO A 193 7.74 -6.44 -10.22
CA PRO A 193 9.15 -6.76 -9.96
C PRO A 193 9.51 -8.23 -10.17
N LYS A 194 8.61 -9.14 -9.79
CA LYS A 194 8.81 -10.59 -9.86
C LYS A 194 9.12 -11.13 -11.27
N PHE A 195 8.80 -10.39 -12.33
CA PHE A 195 9.08 -10.79 -13.71
C PHE A 195 10.42 -10.29 -14.25
N TYR A 196 11.24 -9.66 -13.42
CA TYR A 196 12.53 -9.12 -13.84
C TYR A 196 13.64 -9.55 -12.91
N SER A 197 14.82 -9.77 -13.49
CA SER A 197 16.08 -9.88 -12.77
C SER A 197 16.93 -8.66 -13.09
N VAL A 198 17.44 -8.00 -12.06
CA VAL A 198 18.33 -6.85 -12.21
C VAL A 198 19.76 -7.24 -11.89
N ARG A 199 20.66 -6.94 -12.83
CA ARG A 199 22.10 -7.06 -12.62
C ARG A 199 22.66 -5.69 -12.30
N TYR A 200 23.53 -5.64 -11.30
CA TYR A 200 24.15 -4.40 -10.82
C TYR A 200 25.63 -4.34 -11.21
N ASN A 201 26.10 -3.18 -11.68
CA ASN A 201 27.51 -2.82 -11.87
C ASN A 201 27.67 -1.30 -11.68
N ASN A 202 28.07 -0.84 -10.49
CA ASN A 202 28.08 0.58 -10.07
C ASN A 202 26.73 1.31 -10.26
N GLY A 203 25.63 0.56 -10.26
CA GLY A 203 24.29 1.00 -10.65
C GLY A 203 23.55 -0.15 -11.34
N ILE A 204 22.35 0.11 -11.86
CA ILE A 204 21.60 -0.88 -12.65
C ILE A 204 22.33 -1.06 -14.00
N HIS A 205 22.83 -2.26 -14.25
CA HIS A 205 23.55 -2.62 -15.48
C HIS A 205 22.60 -3.17 -16.54
N SER A 206 21.71 -4.10 -16.15
CA SER A 206 20.69 -4.65 -17.05
C SER A 206 19.46 -5.10 -16.26
N ARG A 207 18.29 -5.02 -16.91
CA ARG A 207 17.05 -5.64 -16.47
C ARG A 207 16.65 -6.71 -17.47
N GLU A 208 16.66 -7.95 -17.05
CA GLU A 208 16.31 -9.11 -17.88
C GLU A 208 14.91 -9.57 -17.50
N ALA A 209 13.99 -9.62 -18.47
CA ALA A 209 12.70 -10.24 -18.26
C ALA A 209 12.88 -11.75 -18.00
N LEU A 210 12.33 -12.23 -16.90
CA LEU A 210 12.27 -13.65 -16.58
C LEU A 210 11.24 -14.31 -17.50
N HIS A 211 11.45 -15.59 -17.84
CA HIS A 211 10.55 -16.31 -18.76
C HIS A 211 9.10 -16.26 -18.25
N GLY A 212 8.19 -15.69 -19.06
CA GLY A 212 6.78 -15.53 -18.73
C GLY A 212 6.34 -14.10 -18.36
N ALA A 213 7.19 -13.11 -18.58
CA ALA A 213 6.80 -11.70 -18.69
C ALA A 213 6.07 -11.41 -20.02
#